data_AF-A0A522RAP4-F1
#
_entry.id   AF-A0A522RAP4-F1
#
_cell.length_a   1.000
_cell.length_b   1.000
_cell.length_c   1.000
_cell.angle_alpha   90.00
_cell.angle_beta   90.00
_cell.angle_gamma   90.00
#
_symmetry.space_group_name_H-M   'P 1'
#
loop_
_entity.id
_entity.type
_entity.pdbx_description
1 polymer ?
#
loop_
_entity_poly.entity_id
_entity_poly.type
_entity_poly.pdbx_seq_one_letter_code
_entity_poly.pdbx_strand_id
1 'polypeptide(L)'
;MPKKTRSLSKETSQKEKHSPQEKDFLTAGIGASEGVMLSDLCAALFTTRKEYKTVEAKNIRVKFNGEEKRVNITVRTVEIPEEAALIMFEETPGEEPGHAIVAGDKDMESILRRTEEELKRTKDQLRHAIGQYETTTKELKASNEELQAINEALHSTSKELETSKEELQSVNEELATVKNELKEKVDETMHANSDLQNLMHSTDIATIFLDRTLYIKRYTPRATEIFNLVPTDVGKPLSQITNR
;
A
#
# COMPACT_ATOMS: atom_id res chain seq x y z
N MET A 1 29.86 -20.69 38.47
CA MET A 1 30.63 -21.94 38.72
C MET A 1 29.72 -22.95 39.40
N PRO A 2 30.00 -24.27 39.33
CA PRO A 2 30.34 -25.13 38.17
C PRO A 2 29.01 -25.65 37.56
N LYS A 3 28.73 -26.85 37.02
CA LYS A 3 29.43 -28.04 36.46
C LYS A 3 28.71 -28.31 35.10
N LYS A 4 29.23 -28.89 34.01
CA LYS A 4 30.44 -29.66 33.65
C LYS A 4 30.48 -31.17 34.00
N THR A 5 29.77 -31.96 33.18
CA THR A 5 29.90 -33.40 32.89
C THR A 5 29.38 -33.59 31.46
N ARG A 6 30.06 -34.10 30.42
CA ARG A 6 31.31 -34.88 30.22
C ARG A 6 31.22 -36.42 30.32
N SER A 7 30.59 -37.02 29.32
CA SER A 7 30.96 -38.32 28.70
C SER A 7 30.68 -38.19 27.19
N LEU A 8 31.55 -38.55 26.24
CA LEU A 8 32.31 -39.79 25.99
C LEU A 8 31.46 -40.92 25.36
N SER A 9 31.30 -40.82 24.04
CA SER A 9 31.22 -41.97 23.13
C SER A 9 32.20 -41.72 21.99
N LYS A 10 33.29 -42.49 21.95
CA LYS A 10 34.13 -42.70 20.76
C LYS A 10 33.77 -44.07 20.18
N GLU A 11 34.42 -44.43 19.08
CA GLU A 11 34.36 -45.74 18.43
C GLU A 11 33.04 -45.91 17.60
N THR A 12 33.03 -46.63 16.48
CA THR A 12 34.06 -47.55 15.96
C THR A 12 34.40 -47.26 14.50
N SER A 13 35.70 -47.20 14.17
CA SER A 13 36.15 -47.27 12.78
C SER A 13 36.14 -48.73 12.31
N GLN A 14 35.28 -49.09 11.37
CA GLN A 14 35.50 -50.27 10.53
C GLN A 14 35.91 -49.84 9.12
N LYS A 15 36.99 -50.46 8.63
CA LYS A 15 37.73 -50.08 7.44
C LYS A 15 37.75 -51.29 6.51
N GLU A 16 36.63 -51.57 5.87
CA GLU A 16 36.57 -52.66 4.89
C GLU A 16 37.43 -52.32 3.68
N LYS A 17 38.09 -53.36 3.17
CA LYS A 17 38.97 -53.29 2.01
C LYS A 17 38.19 -53.79 0.80
N HIS A 18 38.06 -52.98 -0.24
CA HIS A 18 37.80 -53.49 -1.58
C HIS A 18 38.85 -52.96 -2.57
N SER A 19 39.00 -53.67 -3.68
CA SER A 19 40.19 -53.62 -4.54
C SER A 19 40.32 -52.31 -5.32
N PRO A 20 41.53 -51.83 -5.68
CA PRO A 20 41.70 -50.60 -6.46
C PRO A 20 41.20 -50.65 -7.91
N GLN A 21 41.00 -51.84 -8.48
CA GLN A 21 41.05 -52.07 -9.93
C GLN A 21 39.84 -51.60 -10.76
N GLU A 22 38.75 -51.10 -10.16
CA GLU A 22 37.55 -50.66 -10.89
C GLU A 22 37.50 -49.15 -11.16
N LYS A 23 38.43 -48.35 -10.62
CA LYS A 23 38.35 -46.88 -10.70
C LYS A 23 39.02 -46.25 -11.93
N ASP A 24 39.88 -46.98 -12.62
CA ASP A 24 40.68 -46.44 -13.74
C ASP A 24 39.86 -46.27 -15.04
N PHE A 25 38.75 -47.01 -15.19
CA PHE A 25 37.87 -46.96 -16.37
C PHE A 25 37.16 -45.61 -16.59
N LEU A 26 37.02 -44.78 -15.55
CA LEU A 26 36.25 -43.53 -15.60
C LEU A 26 37.10 -42.27 -15.86
N THR A 27 38.44 -42.40 -15.99
CA THR A 27 39.34 -41.24 -16.08
C THR A 27 40.33 -41.30 -17.27
N ALA A 28 40.42 -42.43 -17.98
CA ALA A 28 41.33 -42.60 -19.12
C ALA A 28 40.60 -42.54 -20.47
N GLY A 29 40.77 -41.45 -21.23
CA GLY A 29 40.30 -41.36 -22.63
C GLY A 29 39.64 -40.05 -23.09
N ILE A 30 39.46 -39.07 -22.21
CA ILE A 30 38.77 -37.81 -22.56
C ILE A 30 39.66 -36.95 -23.47
N GLY A 31 39.43 -37.03 -24.79
CA GLY A 31 40.17 -36.25 -25.78
C GLY A 31 39.44 -36.14 -27.13
N ALA A 32 38.87 -34.97 -27.40
CA ALA A 32 38.32 -34.56 -28.71
C ALA A 32 37.13 -35.38 -29.27
N SER A 33 36.46 -36.22 -28.47
CA SER A 33 35.16 -36.84 -28.81
C SER A 33 34.00 -36.41 -27.88
N GLU A 34 34.25 -35.45 -26.99
CA GLU A 34 33.33 -35.04 -25.91
C GLU A 34 31.95 -34.58 -26.42
N GLY A 35 31.89 -33.80 -27.50
CA GLY A 35 30.65 -33.15 -27.94
C GLY A 35 29.51 -34.11 -28.30
N VAL A 36 29.81 -35.26 -28.90
CA VAL A 36 28.80 -36.22 -29.40
C VAL A 36 28.48 -37.30 -28.35
N MET A 37 29.49 -37.86 -27.70
CA MET A 37 29.26 -38.88 -26.67
C MET A 37 28.46 -38.29 -25.50
N LEU A 38 28.72 -37.04 -25.11
CA LEU A 38 28.02 -36.39 -24.00
C LEU A 38 26.59 -35.97 -24.38
N SER A 39 26.32 -35.55 -25.64
CA SER A 39 24.95 -35.23 -26.07
C SER A 39 24.06 -36.46 -26.04
N ASP A 40 24.55 -37.56 -26.61
CA ASP A 40 23.76 -38.77 -26.83
C ASP A 40 23.50 -39.49 -25.50
N LEU A 41 24.49 -39.51 -24.61
CA LEU A 41 24.34 -40.04 -23.26
C LEU A 41 23.41 -39.17 -22.38
N CYS A 42 23.48 -37.84 -22.47
CA CYS A 42 22.55 -36.95 -21.77
C CYS A 42 21.12 -37.12 -22.28
N ALA A 43 20.92 -37.23 -23.60
CA ALA A 43 19.62 -37.46 -24.21
C ALA A 43 19.04 -38.82 -23.79
N ALA A 44 19.85 -39.88 -23.78
CA ALA A 44 19.46 -41.18 -23.28
C ALA A 44 19.03 -41.12 -21.79
N LEU A 45 19.89 -40.59 -20.90
CA LEU A 45 19.60 -40.47 -19.46
C LEU A 45 18.33 -39.65 -19.17
N PHE A 46 18.13 -38.53 -19.88
CA PHE A 46 16.94 -37.71 -19.71
C PHE A 46 15.66 -38.43 -20.18
N THR A 47 15.75 -39.20 -21.27
CA THR A 47 14.63 -39.98 -21.80
C THR A 47 14.30 -41.17 -20.91
N THR A 48 15.30 -41.92 -20.43
CA THR A 48 15.09 -43.05 -19.51
C THR A 48 14.46 -42.59 -18.19
N ARG A 49 14.92 -41.46 -17.63
CA ARG A 49 14.36 -40.91 -16.37
C ARG A 49 12.93 -40.38 -16.53
N LYS A 50 12.55 -39.94 -17.74
CA LYS A 50 11.22 -39.38 -18.02
C LYS A 50 10.17 -40.43 -18.39
N GLU A 51 10.57 -41.52 -19.04
CA GLU A 51 9.62 -42.53 -19.56
C GLU A 51 9.78 -43.93 -18.97
N TYR A 52 10.76 -44.19 -18.10
CA TYR A 52 11.08 -45.51 -17.51
C TYR A 52 11.28 -46.63 -18.54
N LYS A 53 11.68 -46.27 -19.77
CA LYS A 53 12.02 -47.20 -20.86
C LYS A 53 13.53 -47.41 -20.90
N THR A 54 13.97 -48.58 -21.38
CA THR A 54 15.37 -48.78 -21.79
C THR A 54 15.63 -48.04 -23.09
N VAL A 55 16.77 -47.37 -23.19
CA VAL A 55 17.26 -46.71 -24.42
C VAL A 55 18.54 -47.38 -24.87
N GLU A 56 18.58 -47.82 -26.13
CA GLU A 56 19.77 -48.38 -26.78
C GLU A 56 20.30 -47.39 -27.82
N ALA A 57 21.53 -46.92 -27.64
CA ALA A 57 22.25 -46.11 -28.61
C ALA A 57 23.43 -46.92 -29.17
N LYS A 58 23.40 -47.19 -30.48
CA LYS A 58 24.29 -48.18 -31.14
C LYS A 58 25.34 -47.50 -31.99
N ASN A 59 26.47 -48.18 -32.19
CA ASN A 59 27.56 -47.74 -33.08
C ASN A 59 28.24 -46.41 -32.66
N ILE A 60 28.17 -46.01 -31.38
CA ILE A 60 28.76 -44.75 -30.88
C ILE A 60 30.29 -44.84 -30.93
N ARG A 61 30.93 -43.83 -31.53
CA ARG A 61 32.40 -43.70 -31.58
C ARG A 61 32.92 -43.10 -30.28
N VAL A 62 33.81 -43.83 -29.60
CA VAL A 62 34.45 -43.40 -28.35
C VAL A 62 35.96 -43.61 -28.48
N LYS A 63 36.75 -42.64 -28.02
CA LYS A 63 38.21 -42.80 -27.90
C LYS A 63 38.53 -43.47 -26.57
N PHE A 64 39.04 -44.70 -26.63
CA PHE A 64 39.46 -45.46 -25.46
C PHE A 64 40.94 -45.77 -25.58
N ASN A 65 41.76 -45.33 -24.61
CA ASN A 65 43.22 -45.42 -24.64
C ASN A 65 43.91 -44.88 -25.92
N GLY A 66 43.24 -43.99 -26.66
CA GLY A 66 43.72 -43.38 -27.91
C GLY A 66 43.21 -44.05 -29.19
N GLU A 67 42.63 -45.25 -29.11
CA GLU A 67 41.99 -45.92 -30.25
C GLU A 67 40.52 -45.47 -30.40
N GLU A 68 40.05 -45.24 -31.63
CA GLU A 68 38.62 -45.05 -31.90
C GLU A 68 37.91 -46.41 -31.96
N LYS A 69 37.21 -46.75 -30.87
CA LYS A 69 36.37 -47.93 -30.78
C LYS A 69 34.90 -47.56 -30.97
N ARG A 70 34.09 -48.55 -31.35
CA ARG A 70 32.63 -48.40 -31.40
C ARG A 70 31.98 -49.23 -30.29
N VAL A 71 31.08 -48.59 -29.55
CA VAL A 71 30.36 -49.20 -28.43
C VAL A 71 28.86 -49.04 -28.64
N ASN A 72 28.10 -50.04 -28.19
CA ASN A 72 26.68 -49.89 -27.95
C ASN A 72 26.49 -49.48 -26.48
N ILE A 73 25.73 -48.41 -26.25
CA ILE A 73 25.38 -47.94 -24.91
C ILE A 73 23.91 -48.30 -24.67
N THR A 74 23.66 -49.13 -23.66
CA THR A 74 22.30 -49.43 -23.18
C THR A 74 22.10 -48.74 -21.83
N VAL A 75 21.14 -47.83 -21.76
CA VAL A 75 20.76 -47.12 -20.52
C VAL A 75 19.41 -47.65 -20.05
N ARG A 76 19.33 -48.07 -18.78
CA ARG A 76 18.07 -48.50 -18.13
C ARG A 76 17.99 -47.99 -16.69
N THR A 77 16.80 -47.57 -16.26
CA THR A 77 16.51 -47.29 -14.86
C THR A 77 16.55 -48.58 -14.04
N VAL A 78 17.05 -48.53 -12.80
CA VAL A 78 17.03 -49.68 -11.88
C VAL A 78 16.27 -49.29 -10.62
N GLU A 79 15.40 -50.19 -10.13
CA GLU A 79 14.64 -50.01 -8.89
C GLU A 79 15.55 -50.24 -7.66
N ILE A 80 16.36 -49.22 -7.36
CA ILE A 80 17.20 -49.08 -6.17
C ILE A 80 16.60 -47.93 -5.34
N PRO A 81 16.71 -47.93 -3.99
CA PRO A 81 16.25 -46.82 -3.14
C PRO A 81 16.92 -45.45 -3.41
N GLU A 82 17.92 -45.38 -4.27
CA GLU A 82 18.49 -44.15 -4.83
C GLU A 82 18.21 -44.13 -6.34
N GLU A 83 17.89 -42.96 -6.93
CA GLU A 83 17.56 -42.82 -8.37
C GLU A 83 18.77 -43.16 -9.26
N ALA A 84 18.95 -44.44 -9.58
CA ALA A 84 20.08 -44.97 -10.34
C ALA A 84 19.70 -45.41 -11.77
N ALA A 85 20.57 -45.09 -12.72
CA ALA A 85 20.54 -45.63 -14.07
C ALA A 85 21.75 -46.54 -14.28
N LEU A 86 21.51 -47.78 -14.73
CA LEU A 86 22.56 -48.67 -15.19
C LEU A 86 22.89 -48.33 -16.64
N ILE A 87 24.15 -47.97 -16.88
CA ILE A 87 24.72 -47.71 -18.20
C ILE A 87 25.63 -48.90 -18.52
N MET A 88 25.28 -49.66 -19.55
CA MET A 88 26.05 -50.81 -20.03
C MET A 88 26.72 -50.47 -21.35
N PHE A 89 28.04 -50.65 -21.41
CA PHE A 89 28.85 -50.44 -22.61
C PHE A 89 29.26 -51.80 -23.17
N GLU A 90 28.89 -52.08 -24.42
CA GLU A 90 29.25 -53.30 -25.13
C GLU A 90 30.18 -52.96 -26.31
N GLU A 91 31.45 -53.37 -26.21
CA GLU A 91 32.42 -53.24 -27.32
C GLU A 91 32.04 -54.23 -28.42
N THR A 92 31.63 -53.72 -29.58
CA THR A 92 31.31 -54.57 -30.73
C THR A 92 32.56 -54.69 -31.61
N PRO A 93 33.16 -55.89 -31.76
CA PRO A 93 34.26 -56.07 -32.73
C PRO A 93 33.74 -55.75 -34.13
N GLY A 94 34.52 -54.98 -34.90
CA GLY A 94 34.00 -54.21 -36.02
C GLY A 94 33.46 -55.05 -37.19
N GLU A 95 32.18 -54.87 -37.49
CA GLU A 95 31.63 -55.12 -38.82
C GLU A 95 31.58 -53.81 -39.64
N GLU A 96 31.49 -53.96 -40.97
CA GLU A 96 31.46 -52.88 -41.95
C GLU A 96 30.23 -51.94 -41.79
N PRO A 97 30.16 -50.77 -42.47
CA PRO A 97 29.31 -49.64 -42.06
C PRO A 97 27.79 -49.86 -42.24
N GLY A 98 27.20 -50.71 -41.39
CA GLY A 98 25.79 -50.78 -41.11
C GLY A 98 25.31 -49.46 -40.49
N HIS A 99 24.78 -48.60 -41.37
CA HIS A 99 24.02 -47.38 -41.10
C HIS A 99 24.14 -46.84 -39.67
N ALA A 100 25.01 -45.84 -39.50
CA ALA A 100 24.78 -44.90 -38.41
C ALA A 100 23.36 -44.38 -38.55
N ILE A 101 22.52 -44.60 -37.53
CA ILE A 101 21.22 -43.93 -37.44
C ILE A 101 21.53 -42.47 -37.13
N VAL A 102 21.81 -41.71 -38.19
CA VAL A 102 21.62 -40.27 -38.20
C VAL A 102 20.13 -40.10 -37.91
N ALA A 103 19.80 -39.82 -36.63
CA ALA A 103 18.50 -39.27 -36.27
C ALA A 103 18.28 -38.11 -37.24
N GLY A 104 17.23 -38.20 -38.06
CA GLY A 104 17.23 -37.52 -39.35
C GLY A 104 17.30 -36.01 -39.17
N ASP A 105 17.67 -35.26 -40.21
CA ASP A 105 17.53 -33.79 -40.20
C ASP A 105 16.16 -33.38 -39.66
N LYS A 106 15.11 -34.14 -40.02
CA LYS A 106 13.73 -34.00 -39.54
C LYS A 106 13.52 -34.18 -38.03
N ASP A 107 14.28 -35.04 -37.37
CA ASP A 107 14.19 -35.26 -35.92
C ASP A 107 14.85 -34.10 -35.17
N MET A 108 16.03 -33.67 -35.63
CA MET A 108 16.72 -32.49 -35.12
C MET A 108 15.92 -31.20 -35.39
N GLU A 109 15.37 -31.04 -36.59
CA GLU A 109 14.48 -29.93 -36.99
C GLU A 109 13.17 -29.94 -36.19
N SER A 110 12.62 -31.10 -35.87
CA SER A 110 11.45 -31.25 -34.99
C SER A 110 11.75 -30.80 -33.55
N ILE A 111 12.90 -31.21 -32.99
CA ILE A 111 13.37 -30.76 -31.68
C ILE A 111 13.64 -29.25 -31.68
N LEU A 112 14.34 -28.75 -32.70
CA LEU A 112 14.67 -27.33 -32.83
C LEU A 112 13.41 -26.46 -32.96
N ARG A 113 12.47 -26.81 -33.85
CA ARG A 113 11.18 -26.11 -33.97
C ARG A 113 10.39 -26.16 -32.66
N ARG A 114 10.38 -27.29 -31.96
CA ARG A 114 9.76 -27.40 -30.63
C ARG A 114 10.43 -26.45 -29.62
N THR A 115 11.75 -26.39 -29.59
CA THR A 115 12.50 -25.48 -28.70
C THR A 115 12.25 -24.02 -29.05
N GLU A 116 12.13 -23.67 -30.33
CA GLU A 116 11.72 -22.33 -30.79
C GLU A 116 10.27 -22.00 -30.39
N GLU A 117 9.34 -22.94 -30.49
CA GLU A 117 7.97 -22.79 -30.01
C GLU A 117 7.91 -22.59 -28.49
N GLU A 118 8.65 -23.38 -27.70
CA GLU A 118 8.72 -23.25 -26.24
C GLU A 118 9.42 -21.94 -25.82
N LEU A 119 10.47 -21.51 -26.54
CA LEU A 119 11.15 -20.23 -26.36
C LEU A 119 10.24 -19.03 -26.75
N LYS A 120 9.39 -19.19 -27.78
CA LYS A 120 8.40 -18.17 -28.15
C LYS A 120 7.30 -18.06 -27.09
N ARG A 121 6.73 -19.19 -26.66
CA ARG A 121 5.69 -19.24 -25.62
C ARG A 121 6.18 -18.61 -24.31
N THR A 122 7.40 -18.90 -23.88
CA THR A 122 8.00 -18.30 -22.67
C THR A 122 8.31 -16.81 -22.82
N LYS A 123 8.79 -16.36 -23.99
CA LYS A 123 8.93 -14.91 -24.30
C LYS A 123 7.59 -14.18 -24.28
N ASP A 124 6.54 -14.77 -24.82
CA ASP A 124 5.20 -14.17 -24.85
C ASP A 124 4.52 -14.18 -23.47
N GLN A 125 4.74 -15.22 -22.66
CA GLN A 125 4.38 -15.23 -21.23
C GLN A 125 5.12 -14.15 -20.44
N LEU A 126 6.43 -13.99 -20.64
CA LEU A 126 7.22 -12.95 -19.97
C LEU A 126 6.75 -11.54 -20.36
N ARG A 127 6.47 -11.29 -21.64
CA ARG A 127 5.85 -10.04 -22.11
C ARG A 127 4.50 -9.77 -21.44
N HIS A 128 3.66 -10.79 -21.32
CA HIS A 128 2.36 -10.66 -20.65
C HIS A 128 2.52 -10.35 -19.14
N ALA A 129 3.44 -11.04 -18.45
CA ALA A 129 3.74 -10.79 -17.04
C ALA A 129 4.32 -9.39 -16.80
N ILE A 130 5.19 -8.89 -17.68
CA ILE A 130 5.68 -7.50 -17.65
C ILE A 130 4.53 -6.51 -17.85
N GLY A 131 3.65 -6.74 -18.83
CA GLY A 131 2.47 -5.89 -19.07
C GLY A 131 1.49 -5.88 -17.89
N GLN A 132 1.29 -7.03 -17.22
CA GLN A 132 0.51 -7.12 -15.98
C GLN A 132 1.18 -6.34 -14.85
N TYR A 133 2.49 -6.54 -14.63
CA TYR A 133 3.25 -5.86 -13.58
C TYR A 133 3.29 -4.34 -13.78
N GLU A 134 3.45 -3.85 -15.02
CA GLU A 134 3.34 -2.44 -15.34
C GLU A 134 1.94 -1.89 -15.05
N THR A 135 0.90 -2.66 -15.34
CA THR A 135 -0.49 -2.25 -15.11
C THR A 135 -0.78 -2.16 -13.62
N THR A 136 -0.47 -3.19 -12.83
CA THR A 136 -0.64 -3.15 -11.37
C THR A 136 0.24 -2.10 -10.70
N THR A 137 1.43 -1.82 -11.22
CA THR A 137 2.28 -0.71 -10.74
C THR A 137 1.65 0.65 -11.02
N LYS A 138 1.01 0.84 -12.18
CA LYS A 138 0.28 2.07 -12.53
C LYS A 138 -0.98 2.22 -11.66
N GLU A 139 -1.72 1.14 -11.42
CA GLU A 139 -2.91 1.12 -10.54
C GLU A 139 -2.54 1.43 -9.08
N LEU A 140 -1.50 0.80 -8.53
CA LEU A 140 -1.00 1.10 -7.18
C LEU A 140 -0.51 2.55 -7.06
N LYS A 141 0.17 3.08 -8.09
CA LYS A 141 0.60 4.48 -8.10
C LYS A 141 -0.60 5.43 -8.15
N ALA A 142 -1.59 5.17 -9.01
CA ALA A 142 -2.81 5.97 -9.10
C ALA A 142 -3.60 5.95 -7.79
N SER A 143 -3.74 4.78 -7.15
CA SER A 143 -4.38 4.66 -5.83
C SER A 143 -3.61 5.40 -4.73
N ASN A 144 -2.28 5.42 -4.77
CA ASN A 144 -1.48 6.22 -3.85
C ASN A 144 -1.64 7.74 -4.10
N GLU A 145 -1.71 8.17 -5.36
CA GLU A 145 -1.97 9.57 -5.74
C GLU A 145 -3.40 10.00 -5.34
N GLU A 146 -4.39 9.12 -5.47
CA GLU A 146 -5.76 9.33 -4.98
C GLU A 146 -5.82 9.42 -3.44
N LEU A 147 -5.13 8.53 -2.72
CA LEU A 147 -5.02 8.59 -1.25
C LEU A 147 -4.32 9.86 -0.77
N GLN A 148 -3.31 10.34 -1.51
CA GLN A 148 -2.67 11.63 -1.24
C GLN A 148 -3.64 12.80 -1.48
N ALA A 149 -4.37 12.81 -2.60
CA ALA A 149 -5.37 13.84 -2.90
C ALA A 149 -6.51 13.87 -1.86
N ILE A 150 -6.95 12.70 -1.35
CA ILE A 150 -7.92 12.61 -0.26
C ILE A 150 -7.34 13.17 1.05
N ASN A 151 -6.05 12.95 1.33
CA ASN A 151 -5.37 13.49 2.51
C ASN A 151 -5.25 15.03 2.43
N GLU A 152 -4.83 15.55 1.28
CA GLU A 152 -4.75 16.99 1.01
C GLU A 152 -6.12 17.66 1.07
N ALA A 153 -7.18 17.03 0.53
CA ALA A 153 -8.55 17.51 0.64
C ALA A 153 -9.03 17.53 2.10
N LEU A 154 -8.80 16.47 2.88
CA LEU A 154 -9.14 16.42 4.30
C LEU A 154 -8.40 17.49 5.10
N HIS A 155 -7.12 17.73 4.81
CA HIS A 155 -6.34 18.80 5.45
C HIS A 155 -6.89 20.19 5.08
N SER A 156 -7.30 20.39 3.81
CA SER A 156 -7.95 21.62 3.37
C SER A 156 -9.27 21.87 4.08
N THR A 157 -10.16 20.87 4.16
CA THR A 157 -11.45 20.98 4.88
C THR A 157 -11.24 21.17 6.39
N SER A 158 -10.21 20.55 6.99
CA SER A 158 -9.86 20.79 8.39
C SER A 158 -9.43 22.24 8.64
N LYS A 159 -8.68 22.83 7.70
CA LYS A 159 -8.26 24.23 7.77
C LYS A 159 -9.41 25.20 7.52
N GLU A 160 -10.30 24.90 6.58
CA GLU A 160 -11.50 25.68 6.28
C GLU A 160 -12.45 25.73 7.48
N LEU A 161 -12.62 24.60 8.17
CA LEU A 161 -13.36 24.52 9.44
C LEU A 161 -12.69 25.32 10.57
N GLU A 162 -11.35 25.32 10.63
CA GLU A 162 -10.60 26.13 11.59
C GLU A 162 -10.78 27.64 11.33
N THR A 163 -10.66 28.09 10.07
CA THR A 163 -10.93 29.50 9.71
C THR A 163 -12.39 29.89 9.97
N SER A 164 -13.36 29.03 9.66
CA SER A 164 -14.78 29.31 9.95
C SER A 164 -15.06 29.43 11.46
N LYS A 165 -14.35 28.66 12.29
CA LYS A 165 -14.39 28.78 13.75
C LYS A 165 -13.75 30.08 14.24
N GLU A 166 -12.63 30.51 13.65
CA GLU A 166 -12.00 31.80 13.97
C GLU A 166 -12.89 32.99 13.58
N GLU A 167 -13.54 32.95 12.40
CA GLU A 167 -14.53 33.94 11.97
C GLU A 167 -15.72 34.02 12.93
N LEU A 168 -16.30 32.87 13.32
CA LEU A 168 -17.39 32.80 14.30
C LEU A 168 -16.98 33.31 15.68
N GLN A 169 -15.73 33.09 16.10
CA GLN A 169 -15.22 33.66 17.35
C GLN A 169 -15.08 35.19 17.24
N SER A 170 -14.52 35.69 16.15
CA SER A 170 -14.38 37.14 15.87
C SER A 170 -15.75 37.85 15.91
N VAL A 171 -16.76 37.31 15.21
CA VAL A 171 -18.13 37.85 15.22
C VAL A 171 -18.76 37.84 16.62
N ASN A 172 -18.44 36.85 17.46
CA ASN A 172 -18.91 36.78 18.85
C ASN A 172 -18.20 37.82 19.76
N GLU A 173 -16.92 38.10 19.52
CA GLU A 173 -16.16 39.15 20.21
C GLU A 173 -16.61 40.57 19.80
N GLU A 174 -16.91 40.79 18.51
CA GLU A 174 -17.54 42.00 18.00
C GLU A 174 -18.94 42.21 18.61
N LEU A 175 -19.80 41.17 18.58
CA LEU A 175 -21.14 41.22 19.18
C LEU A 175 -21.09 41.48 20.69
N ALA A 176 -20.12 40.89 21.40
CA ALA A 176 -19.90 41.15 22.81
C ALA A 176 -19.49 42.61 23.08
N THR A 177 -18.71 43.21 22.18
CA THR A 177 -18.30 44.63 22.23
C THR A 177 -19.48 45.56 22.01
N VAL A 178 -20.22 45.39 20.90
CA VAL A 178 -21.42 46.19 20.57
C VAL A 178 -22.49 46.10 21.67
N LYS A 179 -22.66 44.93 22.30
CA LYS A 179 -23.55 44.74 23.46
C LYS A 179 -23.10 45.55 24.68
N ASN A 180 -21.79 45.68 24.91
CA ASN A 180 -21.26 46.49 26.02
C ASN A 180 -21.44 47.99 25.73
N GLU A 181 -21.12 48.46 24.52
CA GLU A 181 -21.35 49.85 24.09
C GLU A 181 -22.84 50.24 24.21
N LEU A 182 -23.74 49.35 23.78
CA LEU A 182 -25.19 49.56 23.93
C LEU A 182 -25.61 49.66 25.39
N LYS A 183 -25.02 48.84 26.28
CA LYS A 183 -25.29 48.92 27.73
C LYS A 183 -24.79 50.26 28.30
N GLU A 184 -23.58 50.68 27.97
CA GLU A 184 -23.01 51.96 28.41
C GLU A 184 -23.89 53.14 27.94
N LYS A 185 -24.42 53.10 26.72
CA LYS A 185 -25.35 54.12 26.20
C LYS A 185 -26.73 54.09 26.89
N VAL A 186 -27.20 52.93 27.33
CA VAL A 186 -28.41 52.82 28.18
C VAL A 186 -28.14 53.39 29.58
N ASP A 187 -27.00 53.04 30.20
CA ASP A 187 -26.62 53.51 31.53
C ASP A 187 -26.38 55.04 31.53
N GLU A 188 -25.69 55.60 30.53
CA GLU A 188 -25.57 57.06 30.29
C GLU A 188 -26.95 57.75 30.18
N THR A 189 -27.88 57.16 29.41
CA THR A 189 -29.22 57.70 29.23
C THR A 189 -30.04 57.65 30.53
N MET A 190 -29.87 56.60 31.33
CA MET A 190 -30.48 56.49 32.66
C MET A 190 -29.93 57.53 33.63
N HIS A 191 -28.61 57.75 33.66
CA HIS A 191 -27.98 58.80 34.46
C HIS A 191 -28.49 60.19 34.05
N ALA A 192 -28.45 60.54 32.76
CA ALA A 192 -28.93 61.83 32.27
C ALA A 192 -30.42 62.06 32.56
N ASN A 193 -31.27 61.03 32.46
CA ASN A 193 -32.68 61.13 32.83
C ASN A 193 -32.89 61.25 34.36
N SER A 194 -32.05 60.59 35.18
CA SER A 194 -32.04 60.76 36.63
C SER A 194 -31.69 62.19 37.04
N ASP A 195 -30.62 62.75 36.46
CA ASP A 195 -30.19 64.12 36.73
C ASP A 195 -31.22 65.16 36.28
N LEU A 196 -31.85 64.93 35.11
CA LEU A 196 -32.99 65.73 34.65
C LEU A 196 -34.24 65.56 35.53
N GLN A 197 -34.43 64.45 36.25
CA GLN A 197 -35.48 64.34 37.25
C GLN A 197 -35.09 65.09 38.53
N ASN A 198 -33.87 64.92 39.04
CA ASN A 198 -33.38 65.58 40.24
C ASN A 198 -33.46 67.11 40.12
N LEU A 199 -32.99 67.67 39.01
CA LEU A 199 -33.07 69.11 38.72
C LEU A 199 -34.52 69.62 38.65
N MET A 200 -35.44 68.83 38.08
CA MET A 200 -36.87 69.16 38.01
C MET A 200 -37.60 69.07 39.36
N HIS A 201 -37.04 68.35 40.34
CA HIS A 201 -37.53 68.34 41.72
C HIS A 201 -36.90 69.49 42.54
N SER A 202 -35.64 69.87 42.27
CA SER A 202 -34.91 70.87 43.06
C SER A 202 -35.06 72.32 42.60
N THR A 203 -35.77 72.59 41.50
CA THR A 203 -35.87 73.95 40.92
C THR A 203 -37.08 74.76 41.37
N ASP A 204 -38.00 74.19 42.16
CA ASP A 204 -39.20 74.85 42.73
C ASP A 204 -40.13 75.61 41.75
N ILE A 205 -39.93 75.46 40.43
CA ILE A 205 -40.77 76.07 39.39
C ILE A 205 -41.88 75.11 39.00
N ALA A 206 -43.15 75.53 39.16
CA ALA A 206 -44.32 74.78 38.70
C ALA A 206 -44.34 74.71 37.16
N THR A 207 -44.09 73.52 36.61
CA THR A 207 -44.03 73.29 35.15
C THR A 207 -44.81 72.03 34.79
N ILE A 208 -45.63 72.10 33.74
CA ILE A 208 -46.37 70.97 33.16
C ILE A 208 -45.83 70.73 31.75
N PHE A 209 -45.36 69.52 31.48
CA PHE A 209 -44.85 69.10 30.18
C PHE A 209 -45.96 68.42 29.40
N LEU A 210 -46.34 69.02 28.28
CA LEU A 210 -47.37 68.53 27.37
C LEU A 210 -46.75 67.90 26.12
N ASP A 211 -47.54 67.13 25.38
CA ASP A 211 -47.23 66.76 24.01
C ASP A 211 -47.90 67.66 22.95
N ARG A 212 -47.70 67.33 21.67
CA ARG A 212 -48.26 68.07 20.52
C ARG A 212 -49.80 68.08 20.48
N THR A 213 -50.45 67.25 21.28
CA THR A 213 -51.91 67.11 21.43
C THR A 213 -52.42 67.62 22.78
N LEU A 214 -51.58 68.31 23.56
CA LEU A 214 -51.88 68.84 24.90
C LEU A 214 -52.18 67.78 25.96
N TYR A 215 -51.65 66.57 25.80
CA TYR A 215 -51.68 65.52 26.84
C TYR A 215 -50.50 65.67 27.80
N ILE A 216 -50.75 65.49 29.10
CA ILE A 216 -49.76 65.64 30.17
C ILE A 216 -48.78 64.47 30.11
N LYS A 217 -47.50 64.76 29.86
CA LYS A 217 -46.40 63.77 29.84
C LYS A 217 -45.58 63.75 31.13
N ARG A 218 -45.41 64.88 31.79
CA ARG A 218 -44.71 65.02 33.09
C ARG A 218 -45.10 66.34 33.74
N TYR A 219 -44.86 66.49 35.03
CA TYR A 219 -44.96 67.77 35.74
C TYR A 219 -43.93 67.82 36.87
N THR A 220 -43.61 69.02 37.37
CA THR A 220 -42.76 69.19 38.56
C THR A 220 -43.61 69.08 39.85
N PRO A 221 -43.03 68.73 41.01
CA PRO A 221 -43.79 68.65 42.27
C PRO A 221 -44.54 69.94 42.60
N ARG A 222 -43.92 71.11 42.40
CA ARG A 222 -44.55 72.43 42.62
C ARG A 222 -45.82 72.64 41.77
N ALA A 223 -45.98 71.95 40.64
CA ALA A 223 -47.18 72.04 39.81
C ALA A 223 -48.39 71.29 40.42
N THR A 224 -48.19 70.29 41.29
CA THR A 224 -49.30 69.61 41.96
C THR A 224 -49.98 70.52 42.98
N GLU A 225 -49.23 71.40 43.66
CA GLU A 225 -49.78 72.38 44.61
C GLU A 225 -50.66 73.45 43.95
N ILE A 226 -50.32 73.85 42.72
CA ILE A 226 -51.05 74.91 41.99
C ILE A 226 -52.24 74.33 41.21
N PHE A 227 -52.07 73.18 40.57
CA PHE A 227 -53.05 72.60 39.63
C PHE A 227 -53.73 71.31 40.15
N ASN A 228 -53.49 70.92 41.41
CA ASN A 228 -54.05 69.73 42.08
C ASN A 228 -53.86 68.41 41.30
N LEU A 229 -52.73 68.29 40.59
CA LEU A 229 -52.39 67.13 39.75
C LEU A 229 -52.05 65.89 40.57
N VAL A 230 -52.57 64.73 40.16
CA VAL A 230 -52.23 63.41 40.74
C VAL A 230 -51.49 62.52 39.74
N PRO A 231 -50.73 61.48 40.19
CA PRO A 231 -49.95 60.62 39.28
C PRO A 231 -50.75 59.95 38.17
N THR A 232 -52.06 59.74 38.38
CA THR A 232 -52.99 59.18 37.39
C THR A 232 -53.47 60.20 36.34
N ASP A 233 -52.98 61.45 36.35
CA ASP A 233 -53.25 62.46 35.32
C ASP A 233 -52.21 62.48 34.20
N VAL A 234 -51.06 61.81 34.38
CA VAL A 234 -50.11 61.57 33.29
C VAL A 234 -50.81 60.69 32.24
N GLY A 235 -50.82 61.15 30.98
CA GLY A 235 -51.57 60.53 29.89
C GLY A 235 -53.01 61.05 29.71
N LYS A 236 -53.45 62.09 30.44
CA LYS A 236 -54.72 62.79 30.19
C LYS A 236 -54.53 64.11 29.42
N PRO A 237 -55.55 64.59 28.68
CA PRO A 237 -55.53 65.94 28.11
C PRO A 237 -55.65 67.00 29.21
N LEU A 238 -54.91 68.10 29.09
CA LEU A 238 -54.87 69.17 30.10
C LEU A 238 -56.26 69.76 30.42
N SER A 239 -57.19 69.75 29.46
CA SER A 239 -58.56 70.24 29.63
C SER A 239 -59.43 69.45 30.60
N GLN A 240 -58.99 68.27 31.07
CA GLN A 240 -59.66 67.50 32.12
C GLN A 240 -59.20 67.89 33.54
N ILE A 241 -58.17 68.73 33.69
CA ILE A 241 -57.70 69.22 35.00
C ILE A 241 -58.54 70.43 35.40
N THR A 242 -59.37 70.27 36.43
CA THR A 242 -60.12 71.38 37.04
C THR A 242 -59.20 72.23 37.91
N ASN A 243 -58.84 73.42 37.43
CA ASN A 243 -58.23 74.46 38.26
C ASN A 243 -59.26 75.06 39.24
N ARG A 244 -58.78 75.79 40.25
CA ARG A 244 -59.60 76.40 41.32
C ARG A 244 -59.99 77.85 41.05
#